data_AF-A0A1V5QWE9-F1
#
_entry.id   AF-A0A1V5QWE9-F1
#
_cell.length_a   1.000
_cell.length_b   1.000
_cell.length_c   1.000
_cell.angle_alpha   90.00
_cell.angle_beta   90.00
_cell.angle_gamma   90.00
#
_symmetry.space_group_name_H-M   'P 1'
#
loop_
_entity.id
_entity.type
_entity.pdbx_description
1 polymer ?
#
loop_
_entity_poly.entity_id
_entity_poly.type
_entity_poly.pdbx_seq_one_letter_code
_entity_poly.pdbx_strand_id
1 'polypeptide(L)'
;MERIGLILAGGALILSAQEAAPAPRPWTDVATLSFVATGGNAEGQTIGFANDFGYKWRLSALTVKAGAIRVSTTTVARSATGTSLDDAVVTETRTRTTTAEAYTLQSRLDHRFREDGRFYAFGAAGWERNRP
;
A
#
# COMPACT_ATOMS: atom_id res chain seq x y z
N MET A 1 -71.72 19.23 -3.23
CA MET A 1 -70.44 19.94 -3.30
C MET A 1 -69.99 20.13 -1.85
N GLU A 2 -68.93 19.56 -1.29
CA GLU A 2 -67.83 18.69 -1.70
C GLU A 2 -67.51 17.79 -0.49
N ARG A 3 -67.03 16.56 -0.71
CA ARG A 3 -66.61 15.62 0.33
C ARG A 3 -65.10 15.74 0.52
N ILE A 4 -64.62 16.13 1.70
CA ILE A 4 -63.19 16.02 2.05
C ILE A 4 -63.01 14.79 2.93
N GLY A 5 -62.44 13.73 2.34
CA GLY A 5 -62.14 12.47 3.01
C GLY A 5 -60.83 12.56 3.79
N LEU A 6 -60.88 12.20 5.07
CA LEU A 6 -59.72 11.98 5.92
C LEU A 6 -59.18 10.57 5.64
N ILE A 7 -58.04 10.46 4.95
CA ILE A 7 -57.32 9.19 4.81
C ILE A 7 -56.27 9.12 5.92
N LEU A 8 -56.62 8.44 7.02
CA LEU A 8 -55.67 7.91 8.00
C LEU A 8 -54.98 6.68 7.38
N ALA A 9 -53.91 6.91 6.63
CA ALA A 9 -53.00 5.84 6.26
C ALA A 9 -52.05 5.59 7.43
N GLY A 10 -52.47 4.67 8.32
CA GLY A 10 -51.61 4.05 9.31
C GLY A 10 -50.52 3.22 8.63
N GLY A 11 -49.46 3.88 8.18
CA GLY A 11 -48.21 3.23 7.82
C GLY A 11 -47.49 2.88 9.12
N ALA A 12 -47.43 1.59 9.45
CA ALA A 12 -46.50 1.10 10.46
C ALA A 12 -45.09 1.58 10.08
N LEU A 13 -44.57 2.55 10.82
CA LEU A 13 -43.15 2.87 10.80
C LEU A 13 -42.44 1.61 11.29
N ILE A 14 -41.97 0.77 10.37
CA ILE A 14 -40.92 -0.19 10.68
C ILE A 14 -39.73 0.68 11.02
N LEU A 15 -39.60 1.00 12.31
CA LEU A 15 -38.40 1.56 12.91
C LEU A 15 -37.38 0.42 12.89
N SER A 16 -36.83 0.13 11.71
CA SER A 16 -35.62 -0.69 11.62
C SER A 16 -34.59 0.07 12.44
N ALA A 17 -34.19 -0.49 13.58
CA ALA A 17 -33.02 -0.03 14.30
C ALA A 17 -31.86 -0.10 13.31
N GLN A 18 -31.51 1.04 12.72
CA GLN A 18 -30.33 1.15 11.89
C GLN A 18 -29.18 0.95 12.87
N GLU A 19 -28.53 -0.21 12.79
CA GLU A 19 -27.40 -0.53 13.64
C GLU A 19 -26.40 0.61 13.52
N ALA A 20 -26.18 1.33 14.63
CA ALA A 20 -25.31 2.49 14.64
C ALA A 20 -23.96 2.04 14.12
N ALA A 21 -23.46 2.73 13.08
CA ALA A 21 -22.16 2.40 12.51
C ALA A 21 -21.14 2.31 13.65
N PRO A 22 -20.30 1.25 13.68
CA PRO A 22 -19.34 1.08 14.75
C PRO A 22 -18.48 2.33 14.85
N ALA A 23 -18.18 2.76 16.08
CA ALA A 23 -17.37 3.94 16.32
C ALA A 23 -16.07 3.86 15.49
N PRO A 24 -15.65 4.97 14.85
CA PRO A 24 -14.45 4.96 14.02
C PRO A 24 -13.26 4.53 14.85
N ARG A 25 -12.46 3.61 14.29
CA ARG A 25 -11.26 3.12 14.96
C ARG A 25 -10.30 4.29 15.18
N PRO A 26 -9.53 4.30 16.29
CA PRO A 26 -8.51 5.32 16.51
C PRO A 26 -7.35 5.21 15.51
N TRP A 27 -7.32 4.17 14.67
CA TRP A 27 -6.23 3.89 13.76
C TRP A 27 -6.68 3.76 12.30
N THR A 28 -5.74 4.05 11.41
CA THR A 28 -5.84 3.88 9.95
C THR A 28 -4.63 3.10 9.48
N ASP A 29 -4.82 2.24 8.49
CA ASP A 29 -3.73 1.48 7.89
C ASP A 29 -4.01 1.32 6.40
N VAL A 30 -3.09 1.82 5.57
CA VAL A 30 -3.15 1.70 4.11
C VAL A 30 -1.86 1.05 3.62
N ALA A 31 -1.97 -0.22 3.23
CA ALA A 31 -0.88 -0.97 2.62
C ALA A 31 -1.05 -1.04 1.09
N THR A 32 0.02 -0.82 0.35
CA THR A 32 0.11 -0.96 -1.10
C THR A 32 1.21 -1.95 -1.46
N LEU A 33 0.88 -2.90 -2.33
CA LEU A 33 1.84 -3.80 -2.95
C LEU A 33 1.83 -3.55 -4.46
N SER A 34 3.00 -3.41 -5.06
CA SER A 34 3.16 -3.26 -6.50
C SER A 34 4.11 -4.32 -7.04
N PHE A 35 3.79 -4.82 -8.23
CA PHE A 35 4.62 -5.77 -8.94
C PHE A 35 4.63 -5.41 -10.42
N VAL A 36 5.82 -5.33 -10.99
CA VAL A 36 6.04 -5.12 -12.42
C VAL A 36 7.01 -6.17 -12.91
N ALA A 37 6.66 -6.88 -13.97
CA ALA A 37 7.53 -7.82 -14.65
C ALA A 37 7.65 -7.45 -16.13
N THR A 38 8.85 -7.55 -16.66
CA THR A 38 9.18 -7.36 -18.08
C THR A 38 9.91 -8.60 -18.58
N GLY A 39 9.72 -8.92 -19.87
CA GLY A 39 10.33 -10.09 -20.50
C GLY A 39 10.56 -9.86 -22.00
N GLY A 40 11.23 -10.82 -22.65
CA GLY A 40 11.64 -10.76 -24.04
C GLY A 40 13.15 -10.91 -24.18
N ASN A 41 13.82 -9.95 -24.82
CA ASN A 41 15.29 -9.92 -24.93
C ASN A 41 15.99 -9.54 -23.61
N ALA A 42 15.24 -8.98 -22.66
CA ALA A 42 15.68 -8.69 -21.30
C ALA A 42 14.53 -9.00 -20.34
N GLU A 43 14.87 -9.60 -19.18
CA GLU A 43 13.92 -9.92 -18.13
C GLU A 43 14.15 -8.99 -16.93
N GLY A 44 13.07 -8.40 -16.41
CA GLY A 44 13.12 -7.49 -15.27
C GLY A 44 11.95 -7.73 -14.32
N GLN A 45 12.19 -7.58 -13.02
CA GLN A 45 11.17 -7.72 -11.98
C GLN A 45 11.34 -6.63 -10.93
N THR A 46 10.29 -5.85 -10.69
CA THR A 46 10.22 -4.85 -9.63
C THR A 46 9.11 -5.22 -8.67
N ILE A 47 9.44 -5.31 -7.39
CA ILE A 47 8.48 -5.48 -6.29
C ILE A 47 8.55 -4.24 -5.43
N GLY A 48 7.41 -3.60 -5.16
CA GLY A 48 7.29 -2.46 -4.28
C GLY A 48 6.27 -2.73 -3.18
N PHE A 49 6.54 -2.19 -1.99
CA PHE A 49 5.67 -2.20 -0.83
C PHE A 49 5.66 -0.81 -0.21
N ALA A 50 4.49 -0.34 0.19
CA ALA A 50 4.33 0.88 0.96
C ALA A 50 3.26 0.67 2.03
N ASN A 51 3.44 1.29 3.18
CA ASN A 51 2.48 1.28 4.27
C ASN A 51 2.37 2.67 4.90
N ASP A 52 1.15 3.11 5.14
CA ASP A 52 0.82 4.33 5.86
C ASP A 52 -0.09 3.99 7.04
N PHE A 53 0.51 3.92 8.23
CA PHE A 53 -0.17 3.66 9.47
C PHE A 53 -0.37 4.96 10.26
N GLY A 54 -1.58 5.16 10.76
CA GLY A 54 -1.94 6.29 11.61
C GLY A 54 -2.63 5.82 12.88
N TYR A 55 -2.33 6.45 14.01
CA TYR A 55 -3.03 6.21 15.28
C TYR A 55 -3.29 7.54 15.99
N LYS A 56 -4.55 7.82 16.33
CA LYS A 56 -4.99 9.06 16.97
C LYS A 56 -5.59 8.76 18.33
N TRP A 57 -5.19 9.57 19.32
CA TRP A 57 -5.78 9.60 20.65
C TRP A 57 -5.92 11.04 21.11
N ARG A 58 -6.55 11.26 22.27
CA ARG A 58 -7.07 12.57 22.75
C ARG A 58 -6.26 13.78 22.28
N LEU A 59 -4.97 13.78 22.58
CA LEU A 59 -4.08 14.91 22.34
C LEU A 59 -2.92 14.59 21.38
N SER A 60 -2.82 13.38 20.85
CA SER A 60 -1.70 13.04 19.98
C SER A 60 -2.11 12.23 18.76
N ALA A 61 -1.26 12.31 17.74
CA ALA A 61 -1.34 11.49 16.54
C ALA A 61 0.04 10.91 16.23
N LEU A 62 0.11 9.59 16.07
CA LEU A 62 1.27 8.88 15.55
C LEU A 62 1.02 8.58 14.08
N THR A 63 2.01 8.86 13.24
CA THR A 63 2.07 8.43 11.85
C THR A 63 3.33 7.61 11.65
N VAL A 64 3.22 6.44 11.02
CA VAL A 64 4.34 5.58 10.64
C VAL A 64 4.21 5.25 9.16
N LYS A 65 5.23 5.59 8.39
CA LYS A 65 5.32 5.30 6.95
C LYS A 65 6.48 4.35 6.71
N ALA A 66 6.21 3.25 6.01
CA ALA A 66 7.23 2.30 5.61
C ALA A 66 7.20 2.09 4.10
N GLY A 67 8.36 1.92 3.49
CA GLY A 67 8.51 1.67 2.05
C GLY A 67 9.61 0.66 1.78
N ALA A 68 9.41 -0.17 0.78
CA ALA A 68 10.41 -1.09 0.25
C ALA A 68 10.26 -1.20 -1.26
N ILE A 69 11.36 -1.19 -1.99
CA ILE A 69 11.39 -1.52 -3.40
C ILE A 69 12.62 -2.38 -3.70
N ARG A 70 12.42 -3.41 -4.51
CA ARG A 70 13.50 -4.26 -5.01
C ARG A 70 13.34 -4.47 -6.50
N VAL A 71 14.40 -4.20 -7.24
CA VAL A 71 14.50 -4.40 -8.68
C VAL A 71 15.50 -5.50 -8.96
N SER A 72 15.10 -6.47 -9.75
CA SER A 72 15.94 -7.55 -10.27
C SER A 72 15.97 -7.50 -11.78
N THR A 73 17.15 -7.69 -12.36
CA THR A 73 17.33 -7.89 -13.80
C THR A 73 17.90 -9.27 -14.03
N THR A 74 17.35 -9.99 -14.99
CA THR A 74 17.84 -11.30 -15.41
C THR A 74 18.42 -11.19 -16.82
N THR A 75 19.70 -11.51 -16.95
CA THR A 75 20.38 -11.63 -18.24
C THR A 75 20.26 -13.07 -18.72
N VAL A 76 19.68 -13.26 -19.91
CA VAL A 76 19.56 -14.55 -20.57
C VAL A 76 20.59 -14.61 -21.70
N ALA A 77 21.59 -15.48 -21.57
CA ALA A 77 22.56 -15.76 -22.63
C ALA A 77 22.23 -17.11 -23.26
N ARG A 78 22.03 -17.15 -24.58
CA ARG A 78 21.81 -18.38 -25.35
C ARG A 78 22.95 -18.58 -26.33
N SER A 79 23.54 -19.77 -26.36
CA SER A 79 24.49 -20.20 -27.38
C SER A 79 24.03 -21.52 -27.99
N ALA A 80 24.31 -21.71 -29.28
CA ALA A 80 24.09 -22.98 -29.96
C ALA A 80 25.45 -23.50 -30.42
N THR A 81 25.81 -24.73 -30.05
CA THR A 81 27.08 -25.37 -30.41
C THR A 81 26.82 -26.71 -31.06
N GLY A 82 27.41 -26.94 -32.24
CA GLY A 82 27.27 -28.16 -33.03
C GLY A 82 27.98 -28.02 -34.36
N THR A 83 28.20 -29.14 -35.05
CA THR A 83 28.84 -29.17 -36.38
C THR A 83 27.89 -28.80 -37.52
N SER A 84 26.57 -28.83 -37.27
CA SER A 84 25.50 -28.46 -38.20
C SER A 84 24.34 -27.84 -37.41
N LEU A 85 23.39 -27.18 -38.09
CA LEU A 85 22.17 -26.70 -37.44
C LEU A 85 21.26 -27.85 -36.96
N ASP A 86 21.36 -29.02 -37.60
CA ASP A 86 20.57 -30.21 -37.27
C ASP A 86 21.07 -30.90 -35.98
N ASP A 87 22.35 -30.71 -35.63
CA ASP A 87 23.01 -31.27 -34.43
C ASP A 87 23.31 -30.22 -33.35
N ALA A 88 22.80 -28.99 -33.51
CA ALA A 88 23.13 -27.88 -32.62
C ALA A 88 22.50 -28.06 -31.22
N VAL A 89 23.33 -28.10 -30.19
CA VAL A 89 22.89 -28.09 -28.78
C VAL A 89 22.75 -26.64 -28.31
N VAL A 90 21.54 -26.26 -27.89
CA VAL A 90 21.27 -24.93 -27.32
C VAL A 90 21.57 -24.95 -25.82
N THR A 91 22.51 -24.12 -25.40
CA THR A 91 22.81 -23.87 -23.98
C THR A 91 22.25 -22.49 -23.59
N GLU A 92 21.48 -22.44 -22.52
CA GLU A 92 20.93 -21.20 -21.96
C GLU A 92 21.48 -20.99 -20.54
N THR A 93 22.06 -19.81 -20.32
CA THR A 93 22.52 -19.36 -19.00
C THR A 93 21.66 -18.19 -18.56
N ARG A 94 21.04 -18.29 -17.38
CA ARG A 94 20.29 -17.19 -16.75
C ARG A 94 21.03 -16.67 -15.53
N THR A 95 21.33 -15.38 -15.52
CA THR A 95 21.97 -14.71 -14.38
C THR A 95 21.04 -13.63 -13.87
N ARG A 96 20.57 -13.77 -12.63
CA ARG A 96 19.70 -12.79 -11.97
C ARG A 96 20.51 -11.93 -10.99
N THR A 97 20.39 -10.62 -11.14
CA THR A 97 21.08 -9.62 -10.30
C THR A 97 20.07 -8.67 -9.71
N THR A 98 20.20 -8.33 -8.42
CA THR A 98 19.45 -7.21 -7.82
C THR A 98 20.14 -5.91 -8.19
N THR A 99 19.45 -5.04 -8.92
CA THR A 99 20.00 -3.79 -9.51
C THR A 99 19.50 -2.53 -8.82
N ALA A 100 18.59 -2.67 -7.86
CA ALA A 100 18.22 -1.62 -6.94
C ALA A 100 17.48 -2.23 -5.75
N GLU A 101 17.74 -1.69 -4.58
CA GLU A 101 17.05 -2.02 -3.34
C GLU A 101 16.96 -0.76 -2.48
N ALA A 102 15.76 -0.30 -2.17
CA ALA A 102 15.56 0.82 -1.26
C ALA A 102 14.51 0.49 -0.20
N TYR A 103 14.79 0.89 1.04
CA TYR A 103 13.91 0.76 2.20
C TYR A 103 13.82 2.09 2.92
N THR A 104 12.63 2.46 3.35
CA THR A 104 12.36 3.66 4.12
C THR A 104 11.48 3.33 5.32
N LEU A 105 11.77 3.97 6.45
CA LEU A 105 10.93 3.96 7.63
C LEU A 105 10.91 5.37 8.21
N GLN A 106 9.73 5.94 8.36
CA GLN A 106 9.52 7.27 8.92
C GLN A 106 8.46 7.19 9.99
N SER A 107 8.67 7.90 11.10
CA SER A 107 7.69 8.03 12.16
C SER A 107 7.59 9.49 12.58
N ARG A 108 6.37 9.90 12.93
CA ARG A 108 6.06 11.23 13.43
C ARG A 108 5.03 11.14 14.54
N LEU A 109 5.30 11.80 15.66
CA LEU A 109 4.38 11.98 16.76
C LEU A 109 4.07 13.46 16.90
N ASP A 110 2.82 13.83 16.67
CA ASP A 110 2.28 15.15 16.97
C ASP A 110 1.58 15.11 18.32
N HIS A 111 1.88 16.04 19.23
CA HIS A 111 1.27 16.12 20.57
C HIS A 111 0.81 17.54 20.88
N ARG A 112 -0.46 17.68 21.27
CA ARG A 112 -1.06 18.91 21.79
C ARG A 112 -1.03 18.86 23.31
N PHE A 113 -0.63 19.93 23.98
CA PHE A 113 -0.62 19.96 25.44
C PHE A 113 -2.01 20.26 26.04
N ARG A 114 -2.91 20.84 25.24
CA ARG A 114 -4.29 21.20 25.61
C ARG A 114 -5.24 20.94 24.44
N GLU A 115 -6.52 20.76 24.74
CA GLU A 115 -7.57 20.53 23.73
C GLU A 115 -7.78 21.74 22.80
N ASP A 116 -7.51 22.95 23.32
CA ASP A 116 -7.54 24.21 22.57
C ASP A 116 -6.47 24.31 21.45
N GLY A 117 -5.49 23.39 21.43
CA GLY A 117 -4.45 23.33 20.42
C GLY A 117 -3.42 24.47 20.43
N ARG A 118 -3.44 25.37 21.42
CA ARG A 118 -2.56 26.55 21.46
C ARG A 118 -1.10 26.22 21.74
N PHE A 119 -0.87 25.12 22.44
CA PHE A 119 0.47 24.60 22.71
C PHE A 119 0.57 23.20 22.11
N TYR A 120 1.52 23.00 21.21
CA TYR A 120 1.79 21.71 20.61
C TYR A 120 3.30 21.52 20.40
N ALA A 121 3.71 20.27 20.31
CA ALA A 121 5.05 19.85 19.93
C ALA A 121 4.94 18.65 19.00
N PHE A 122 5.99 18.41 18.22
CA PHE A 122 6.09 17.19 17.42
C PHE A 122 7.52 16.65 17.47
N GLY A 123 7.63 15.33 17.32
CA GLY A 123 8.89 14.62 17.10
C GLY A 123 8.80 13.78 15.85
N ALA A 124 9.91 13.68 15.11
CA ALA A 124 9.99 12.82 13.94
C ALA A 124 11.34 12.10 13.90
N ALA A 125 11.33 10.86 13.42
CA ALA A 125 12.51 10.05 13.19
C ALA A 125 12.39 9.32 11.85
N GLY A 126 13.51 9.21 11.14
CA GLY A 126 13.56 8.57 9.83
C GLY A 126 14.80 7.71 9.67
N TRP A 127 14.64 6.63 8.91
CA TRP A 127 15.71 5.77 8.45
C TRP A 127 15.48 5.46 6.97
N GLU A 128 16.58 5.47 6.22
CA GLU A 128 16.59 5.07 4.81
C GLU A 128 17.82 4.22 4.55
N ARG A 129 17.64 3.19 3.71
CA ARG A 129 18.73 2.47 3.07
C ARG A 129 18.45 2.41 1.58
N ASN A 130 19.41 2.86 0.79
CA ASN A 130 19.36 2.81 -0.66
C ASN A 130 20.63 2.12 -1.18
N ARG A 131 20.45 1.05 -1.96
CA ARG A 131 21.52 0.31 -2.61
C ARG A 131 21.23 0.19 -4.11
N PRO A 132 22.15 0.65 -4.98
CA PRO A 132 22.11 0.31 -6.39
C PRO A 132 22.42 -1.18 -6.62
#